data_AF-A0A3S8ZPC4-F1
#
_entry.id   AF-A0A3S8ZPC4-F1
#
_cell.length_a   1.000
_cell.length_b   1.000
_cell.length_c   1.000
_cell.angle_alpha   90.00
_cell.angle_beta   90.00
_cell.angle_gamma   90.00
#
_symmetry.space_group_name_H-M   'P 1'
#
loop_
_entity.id
_entity.type
_entity.pdbx_description
1 polymer ?
#
loop_
_entity_poly.entity_id
_entity_poly.type
_entity_poly.pdbx_seq_one_letter_code
_entity_poly.pdbx_strand_id
1 'polypeptide(L)'
;MNKVIFFIVFLFSTNVFSGELYESGVHKWPYKKNQLALISGLSVENDRYYYFNYSFYILKKQNGKEIWYSVPIMKDKDSTKWDFRFNTWSGFSEVMLKNAKVVVKGSDIFIISADKSDNDSFQNVHGPASLLIYKLQEGNEMSRWRYYFALIENKIIPADQAGHVDEIITRFEKKLLAE
;
A
#
# COMPACT_ATOMS: atom_id res chain seq x y z
N MET A 1 -43.20 12.40 40.56
CA MET A 1 -42.14 13.32 40.07
C MET A 1 -40.96 12.48 39.61
N ASN A 2 -40.82 12.23 38.31
CA ASN A 2 -39.73 11.43 37.75
C ASN A 2 -38.56 12.33 37.36
N LYS A 3 -37.39 12.11 37.97
CA LYS A 3 -36.13 12.73 37.55
C LYS A 3 -35.56 11.95 36.37
N VAL A 4 -35.46 12.59 35.21
CA VAL A 4 -34.74 12.06 34.05
C VAL A 4 -33.28 12.51 34.18
N ILE A 5 -32.36 11.56 34.25
CA ILE A 5 -30.91 11.79 34.22
C ILE A 5 -30.48 11.66 32.75
N PHE A 6 -29.93 12.73 32.18
CA PHE A 6 -29.27 12.69 30.89
C PHE A 6 -27.83 12.20 31.06
N PHE A 7 -27.50 11.05 30.46
CA PHE A 7 -26.11 10.66 30.25
C PHE A 7 -25.64 11.28 28.93
N ILE A 8 -24.71 12.23 29.02
CA ILE A 8 -23.95 12.72 27.87
C ILE A 8 -22.80 11.72 27.65
N VAL A 9 -22.91 10.92 26.59
CA VAL A 9 -21.80 10.09 26.11
C VAL A 9 -20.88 11.02 25.33
N PHE A 10 -19.74 11.37 25.93
CA PHE A 10 -18.63 11.96 25.18
C PHE A 10 -18.03 10.85 24.30
N LEU A 11 -18.39 10.86 23.03
CA LEU A 11 -17.65 10.14 21.99
C LEU A 11 -16.31 10.86 21.82
N PHE A 12 -15.28 10.39 22.52
CA PHE A 12 -13.91 10.68 22.14
C PHE A 12 -13.69 10.01 20.77
N SER A 13 -13.82 10.80 19.71
CA SER A 13 -13.19 10.51 18.43
C SER A 13 -11.68 10.54 18.70
N THR A 14 -11.13 9.38 19.01
CA THR A 14 -9.70 9.17 18.87
C THR A 14 -9.44 9.22 17.37
N ASN A 15 -8.88 10.33 16.91
CA ASN A 15 -8.21 10.39 15.62
C ASN A 15 -7.00 9.46 15.70
N VAL A 16 -7.24 8.16 15.51
CA VAL A 16 -6.17 7.19 15.30
C VAL A 16 -5.72 7.39 13.87
N PHE A 17 -4.69 8.22 13.73
CA PHE A 17 -3.94 8.37 12.51
C PHE A 17 -3.07 7.10 12.37
N SER A 18 -3.60 6.07 11.71
CA SER A 18 -2.82 4.93 11.23
C SER A 18 -3.07 4.80 9.73
N GLY A 19 -2.03 4.49 8.95
CA GLY A 19 -2.24 4.14 7.55
C GLY A 19 -3.22 2.97 7.50
N GLU A 20 -4.38 3.16 6.86
CA GLU A 20 -5.38 2.09 6.73
C GLU A 20 -4.72 0.88 6.08
N LEU A 21 -4.44 -0.15 6.90
CA LEU A 21 -4.14 -1.48 6.41
C LEU A 21 -5.36 -1.95 5.60
N TYR A 22 -5.13 -2.42 4.38
CA TYR A 22 -6.22 -3.01 3.61
C TYR A 22 -6.67 -4.29 4.31
N GLU A 23 -7.86 -4.27 4.91
CA GLU A 23 -8.52 -5.49 5.35
C GLU A 23 -8.62 -6.49 4.20
N SER A 24 -8.68 -7.79 4.53
CA SER A 24 -8.84 -8.84 3.52
C SER A 24 -10.09 -8.56 2.68
N GLY A 25 -9.95 -8.52 1.35
CA GLY A 25 -11.06 -8.17 0.49
C GLY A 25 -10.66 -7.61 -0.86
N VAL A 26 -11.64 -7.02 -1.54
CA VAL A 26 -11.47 -6.41 -2.86
C VAL A 26 -11.64 -4.89 -2.75
N HIS A 27 -10.58 -4.17 -3.04
CA HIS A 27 -10.52 -2.72 -3.04
C HIS A 27 -10.46 -2.22 -4.48
N LYS A 28 -11.19 -1.16 -4.82
CA LYS A 28 -11.29 -0.68 -6.22
C LYS A 28 -11.09 0.82 -6.33
N TRP A 29 -10.34 1.24 -7.35
CA TRP A 29 -10.14 2.64 -7.70
C TRP A 29 -10.40 2.88 -9.19
N PRO A 30 -10.93 4.05 -9.57
CA PRO A 30 -11.05 4.42 -10.98
C PRO A 30 -9.66 4.61 -11.60
N TYR A 31 -9.44 4.07 -12.80
CA TYR A 31 -8.21 4.25 -13.57
C TYR A 31 -8.54 4.51 -15.04
N LYS A 32 -8.51 5.78 -15.44
CA LYS A 32 -8.97 6.21 -16.78
C LYS A 32 -10.38 5.66 -17.06
N LYS A 33 -10.55 4.88 -18.13
CA LYS A 33 -11.81 4.20 -18.51
C LYS A 33 -12.01 2.81 -17.87
N ASN A 34 -11.08 2.40 -17.02
CA ASN A 34 -11.05 1.08 -16.37
C ASN A 34 -11.11 1.24 -14.84
N GLN A 35 -11.03 0.13 -14.12
CA GLN A 35 -10.88 0.13 -12.66
C GLN A 35 -9.64 -0.67 -12.26
N LEU A 36 -8.83 -0.14 -11.36
CA LEU A 36 -7.85 -0.94 -10.63
C LEU A 36 -8.57 -1.66 -9.50
N ALA A 37 -8.31 -2.95 -9.37
CA ALA A 37 -8.73 -3.76 -8.24
C ALA A 37 -7.49 -4.29 -7.51
N LEU A 38 -7.48 -4.16 -6.19
CA LEU A 38 -6.57 -4.86 -5.29
C LEU A 38 -7.35 -5.97 -4.61
N ILE A 39 -6.81 -7.18 -4.63
CA ILE A 39 -7.24 -8.28 -3.79
C ILE A 39 -6.21 -8.44 -2.68
N SER A 40 -6.64 -8.24 -1.44
CA SER A 40 -5.83 -8.42 -0.24
C SER A 40 -6.22 -9.71 0.48
N GLY A 41 -5.22 -10.48 0.91
CA GLY A 41 -5.40 -11.63 1.78
C GLY A 41 -4.45 -11.58 2.95
N LEU A 42 -4.96 -11.90 4.15
CA LEU A 42 -4.18 -12.02 5.37
C LEU A 42 -3.64 -13.44 5.54
N SER A 43 -2.34 -13.56 5.73
CA SER A 43 -1.69 -14.79 6.21
C SER A 43 -1.17 -14.53 7.61
N VAL A 44 -1.55 -15.38 8.55
CA VAL A 44 -1.14 -15.30 9.95
C VAL A 44 -0.30 -16.53 10.25
N GLU A 45 0.96 -16.32 10.64
CA GLU A 45 1.85 -17.43 11.03
C GLU A 45 1.66 -17.76 12.51
N ASN A 46 1.48 -16.74 13.35
CA ASN A 46 1.07 -16.85 14.75
C ASN A 46 0.43 -15.53 15.24
N ASP A 47 0.14 -15.43 16.53
CA ASP A 47 -0.45 -14.25 17.18
C ASP A 47 0.39 -12.96 17.05
N ARG A 48 1.64 -13.06 16.59
CA ARG A 48 2.59 -11.94 16.49
C ARG A 48 2.95 -11.57 15.06
N TYR A 49 2.90 -12.52 14.13
CA TYR A 49 3.30 -12.32 12.73
C TYR A 49 2.13 -12.47 11.78
N TYR A 50 1.81 -11.38 11.12
CA TYR A 50 0.83 -11.34 10.06
C TYR A 50 1.39 -10.64 8.82
N TYR A 51 0.92 -11.11 7.66
CA TYR A 51 1.37 -10.68 6.35
C TYR A 51 0.15 -10.42 5.49
N PHE A 52 0.05 -9.23 4.90
CA PHE A 52 -0.90 -9.03 3.81
C PHE A 52 -0.24 -9.30 2.48
N ASN A 53 -0.92 -10.11 1.66
CA ASN A 53 -0.55 -10.38 0.29
C ASN A 53 -1.51 -9.61 -0.63
N TYR A 54 -0.96 -8.75 -1.46
CA TYR A 54 -1.69 -7.87 -2.37
C TYR A 54 -1.49 -8.32 -3.81
N SER A 55 -2.59 -8.55 -4.53
CA SER A 55 -2.59 -8.84 -5.97
C SER A 55 -3.42 -7.79 -6.72
N PHE A 56 -2.86 -7.25 -7.81
CA PHE A 56 -3.49 -6.15 -8.54
C PHE A 56 -4.03 -6.58 -9.89
N TYR A 57 -5.18 -6.03 -10.27
CA TYR A 57 -5.86 -6.32 -11.54
C TYR A 57 -6.46 -5.07 -12.15
N ILE A 58 -6.43 -4.95 -13.48
CA ILE A 58 -7.28 -3.99 -14.21
C ILE A 58 -8.54 -4.69 -14.68
N LEU A 59 -9.67 -4.18 -14.22
CA LEU A 59 -11.00 -4.52 -14.69
C LEU A 59 -11.38 -3.59 -15.84
N LYS A 60 -11.53 -4.18 -17.03
CA LYS A 60 -11.98 -3.49 -18.25
C LYS A 60 -13.29 -4.08 -18.73
N LYS A 61 -14.26 -3.23 -19.06
CA LYS A 61 -15.48 -3.65 -19.76
C LYS A 61 -15.27 -3.55 -21.26
N GLN A 62 -15.46 -4.66 -21.98
CA GLN A 62 -15.35 -4.72 -23.43
C GLN A 62 -16.48 -5.58 -23.97
N ASN A 63 -17.31 -5.03 -24.86
CA ASN A 63 -18.45 -5.70 -25.47
C ASN A 63 -19.41 -6.32 -24.43
N GLY A 64 -19.68 -5.59 -23.34
CA GLY A 64 -20.53 -6.06 -22.24
C GLY A 64 -19.90 -7.13 -21.33
N LYS A 65 -18.66 -7.56 -21.59
CA LYS A 65 -17.93 -8.54 -20.77
C LYS A 65 -16.87 -7.85 -19.91
N GLU A 66 -16.68 -8.39 -18.71
CA GLU A 66 -15.59 -8.00 -17.82
C GLU A 66 -14.33 -8.81 -18.14
N ILE A 67 -13.24 -8.09 -18.41
CA ILE A 67 -11.91 -8.68 -18.65
C ILE A 67 -10.99 -8.21 -17.54
N TRP A 68 -10.30 -9.17 -16.92
CA TRP A 68 -9.37 -8.95 -15.83
C TRP A 68 -7.95 -9.13 -16.34
N TYR A 69 -7.13 -8.08 -16.21
CA TYR A 69 -5.71 -8.13 -16.53
C TYR A 69 -4.89 -8.11 -15.24
N SER A 70 -4.10 -9.15 -14.99
CA SER A 70 -3.14 -9.12 -13.88
C SER A 70 -2.12 -8.00 -14.06
N VAL A 71 -1.83 -7.26 -12.98
CA VAL A 71 -0.91 -6.12 -12.97
C VAL A 71 0.31 -6.48 -12.13
N PRO A 72 1.45 -6.84 -12.75
CA PRO A 72 2.68 -7.08 -12.02
C PRO A 72 3.32 -5.77 -11.55
N ILE A 73 4.18 -5.89 -10.53
CA ILE A 73 4.98 -4.81 -9.96
C ILE A 73 6.43 -5.06 -10.37
N MET A 74 7.04 -4.09 -11.05
CA MET A 74 8.42 -4.22 -11.53
C MET A 74 9.39 -4.07 -10.36
N LYS A 75 10.40 -4.93 -10.23
CA LYS A 75 11.34 -4.88 -9.09
C LYS A 75 12.38 -3.79 -9.23
N ASP A 76 12.72 -3.45 -10.45
CA ASP A 76 13.68 -2.41 -10.79
C ASP A 76 13.18 -1.66 -12.04
N LYS A 77 14.03 -0.79 -12.58
CA LYS A 77 13.75 -0.11 -13.85
C LYS A 77 13.82 -1.06 -15.04
N ASP A 78 14.35 -2.26 -14.86
CA ASP A 78 14.38 -3.31 -15.87
C ASP A 78 13.10 -4.15 -15.80
N SER A 79 12.30 -4.07 -16.86
CA SER A 79 11.03 -4.79 -16.96
C SER A 79 11.16 -6.33 -16.96
N THR A 80 12.37 -6.89 -16.93
CA THR A 80 12.59 -8.34 -16.85
C THR A 80 12.27 -8.92 -15.48
N LYS A 81 12.35 -8.12 -14.41
CA LYS A 81 12.11 -8.56 -13.04
C LYS A 81 10.83 -7.97 -12.47
N TRP A 82 9.99 -8.84 -11.95
CA TRP A 82 8.68 -8.50 -11.47
C TRP A 82 8.15 -9.43 -10.39
N ASP A 83 7.04 -9.05 -9.76
CA ASP A 83 6.19 -9.95 -8.97
C ASP A 83 4.72 -9.67 -9.28
N PHE A 84 3.88 -10.70 -9.17
CA PHE A 84 2.42 -10.53 -9.20
C PHE A 84 1.82 -10.25 -7.82
N ARG A 85 2.62 -10.37 -6.78
CA ARG A 85 2.21 -10.20 -5.40
C ARG A 85 3.10 -9.19 -4.72
N PHE A 86 2.49 -8.29 -3.98
CA PHE A 86 3.18 -7.42 -3.05
C PHE A 86 2.93 -7.95 -1.63
N ASN A 87 3.99 -8.19 -0.89
CA ASN A 87 3.89 -8.69 0.47
C ASN A 87 4.22 -7.56 1.45
N THR A 88 3.38 -7.41 2.46
CA THR A 88 3.66 -6.63 3.67
C THR A 88 3.97 -7.61 4.80
N TRP A 89 4.60 -7.12 5.85
CA TRP A 89 4.87 -7.97 7.00
C TRP A 89 4.97 -7.15 8.30
N SER A 90 4.41 -7.72 9.36
CA SER A 90 4.52 -7.21 10.71
C SER A 90 5.76 -7.78 11.41
N GLY A 91 6.44 -6.94 12.18
CA GLY A 91 7.37 -7.36 13.21
C GLY A 91 6.66 -7.69 14.53
N PHE A 92 7.47 -7.85 15.59
CA PHE A 92 6.99 -8.06 16.95
C PHE A 92 6.15 -6.86 17.45
N SER A 93 5.15 -7.13 18.31
CA SER A 93 4.30 -6.10 18.92
C SER A 93 3.50 -5.22 17.94
N GLU A 94 2.96 -5.83 16.87
CA GLU A 94 2.06 -5.17 15.90
C GLU A 94 2.70 -4.05 15.05
N VAL A 95 4.03 -3.87 15.11
CA VAL A 95 4.73 -2.86 14.30
C VAL A 95 4.92 -3.38 12.88
N MET A 96 4.42 -2.66 11.86
CA MET A 96 4.72 -2.98 10.47
C MET A 96 6.19 -2.68 10.15
N LEU A 97 6.90 -3.67 9.59
CA LEU A 97 8.28 -3.50 9.12
C LEU A 97 8.34 -3.37 7.60
N LYS A 98 7.29 -3.81 6.90
CA LYS A 98 7.04 -3.44 5.51
C LYS A 98 5.58 -3.19 5.27
N ASN A 99 5.27 -2.03 4.70
CA ASN A 99 3.90 -1.70 4.33
C ASN A 99 3.82 -1.05 2.94
N ALA A 100 2.61 -0.94 2.41
CA ALA A 100 2.33 -0.26 1.15
C ALA A 100 0.94 0.36 1.13
N LYS A 101 0.81 1.48 0.42
CA LYS A 101 -0.45 2.20 0.21
C LYS A 101 -0.67 2.51 -1.26
N VAL A 102 -1.89 2.30 -1.75
CA VAL A 102 -2.33 2.79 -3.05
C VAL A 102 -2.75 4.26 -2.91
N VAL A 103 -2.17 5.14 -3.72
CA VAL A 103 -2.48 6.57 -3.73
C VAL A 103 -3.00 6.96 -5.10
N VAL A 104 -4.11 7.69 -5.14
CA VAL A 104 -4.71 8.20 -6.37
C VAL A 104 -4.48 9.70 -6.45
N LYS A 105 -3.88 10.18 -7.54
CA LYS A 105 -3.65 11.60 -7.83
C LYS A 105 -4.18 11.93 -9.22
N GLY A 106 -5.31 12.62 -9.30
CA GLY A 106 -6.00 12.84 -10.56
C GLY A 106 -6.38 11.52 -11.23
N SER A 107 -5.90 11.29 -12.46
CA SER A 107 -6.08 10.01 -13.19
C SER A 107 -4.96 8.99 -12.97
N ASP A 108 -3.93 9.34 -12.21
CA ASP A 108 -2.77 8.50 -11.96
C ASP A 108 -2.94 7.71 -10.65
N ILE A 109 -2.44 6.48 -10.65
CA ILE A 109 -2.41 5.62 -9.46
C ILE A 109 -0.97 5.24 -9.15
N PHE A 110 -0.64 5.30 -7.87
CA PHE A 110 0.67 5.02 -7.33
C PHE A 110 0.59 3.96 -6.25
N ILE A 111 1.71 3.26 -6.04
CA ILE A 111 1.96 2.50 -4.82
C ILE A 111 3.14 3.16 -4.13
N ILE A 112 2.98 3.52 -2.86
CA ILE A 112 4.08 3.96 -2.00
C ILE A 112 4.33 2.81 -1.03
N SER A 113 5.55 2.30 -0.98
CA SER A 113 5.96 1.26 -0.04
C SER A 113 7.20 1.67 0.74
N ALA A 114 7.21 1.33 2.01
CA ALA A 114 8.39 1.42 2.86
C ALA A 114 8.70 0.05 3.47
N ASP A 115 9.99 -0.27 3.59
CA ASP A 115 10.52 -1.54 4.07
C ASP A 115 11.73 -1.30 4.97
N LYS A 116 11.75 -1.92 6.14
CA LYS A 116 12.85 -1.88 7.11
C LYS A 116 13.42 -3.26 7.27
N SER A 117 14.74 -3.38 7.14
CA SER A 117 15.41 -4.67 7.21
C SER A 117 15.40 -5.26 8.62
N ASP A 118 15.19 -6.57 8.69
CA ASP A 118 15.08 -7.41 9.90
C ASP A 118 16.33 -7.37 10.80
N ASN A 119 17.47 -6.89 10.29
CA ASN A 119 18.73 -6.82 11.04
C ASN A 119 18.77 -5.66 12.05
N ASP A 120 17.88 -4.67 11.91
CA ASP A 120 17.65 -3.68 12.95
C ASP A 120 16.62 -4.29 13.89
N SER A 121 17.13 -4.81 15.02
CA SER A 121 16.38 -5.55 16.03
C SER A 121 14.98 -4.99 16.24
N PHE A 122 13.99 -5.85 16.49
CA PHE A 122 12.56 -5.55 16.69
C PHE A 122 12.21 -4.41 17.69
N GLN A 123 13.20 -3.86 18.39
CA GLN A 123 13.10 -2.70 19.31
C GLN A 123 13.65 -1.39 18.71
N ASN A 124 14.33 -1.47 17.57
CA ASN A 124 15.05 -0.38 16.91
C ASN A 124 14.23 0.10 15.71
N VAL A 125 13.19 0.88 16.00
CA VAL A 125 12.50 1.72 15.01
C VAL A 125 13.44 2.78 14.39
N HIS A 126 14.72 2.80 14.76
CA HIS A 126 15.73 3.75 14.35
C HIS A 126 16.64 3.27 13.21
N GLY A 127 16.33 2.15 12.55
CA GLY A 127 17.03 1.72 11.33
C GLY A 127 16.67 2.55 10.08
N PRO A 128 17.55 2.61 9.06
CA PRO A 128 17.18 3.15 7.76
C PRO A 128 16.02 2.35 7.13
N ALA A 129 15.30 2.98 6.20
CA ALA A 129 14.19 2.34 5.49
C ALA A 129 14.36 2.49 3.98
N SER A 130 14.03 1.44 3.24
CA SER A 130 13.85 1.52 1.79
C SER A 130 12.49 2.11 1.49
N LEU A 131 12.43 3.08 0.56
CA LEU A 131 11.23 3.67 0.02
C LEU A 131 11.17 3.36 -1.48
N LEU A 132 10.05 2.78 -1.90
CA LEU A 132 9.77 2.47 -3.30
C LEU A 132 8.46 3.15 -3.69
N ILE A 133 8.48 3.94 -4.77
CA ILE A 133 7.27 4.52 -5.36
C ILE A 133 7.10 3.95 -6.75
N TYR A 134 5.91 3.39 -7.00
CA TYR A 134 5.51 2.87 -8.29
C TYR A 134 4.40 3.71 -8.89
N LYS A 135 4.38 3.80 -10.21
CA LYS A 135 3.27 4.39 -10.97
C LYS A 135 2.63 3.32 -11.84
N LEU A 136 1.31 3.23 -11.83
CA LEU A 136 0.56 2.38 -12.74
C LEU A 136 0.70 2.93 -14.17
N GLN A 137 1.14 2.06 -15.08
CA GLN A 137 1.33 2.37 -16.49
C GLN A 137 0.52 1.41 -17.36
N GLU A 138 0.11 1.90 -18.53
CA GLU A 138 -0.39 1.08 -19.62
C GLU A 138 0.74 0.89 -20.63
N GLY A 139 1.13 -0.36 -20.85
CA GLY A 139 2.19 -0.72 -21.77
C GLY A 139 1.80 -0.50 -23.23
N ASN A 140 2.81 -0.21 -24.04
CA ASN A 140 2.72 -0.14 -25.49
C ASN A 140 2.92 -1.53 -26.13
N GLU A 141 2.98 -1.60 -27.46
CA GLU A 141 3.14 -2.86 -28.20
C GLU A 141 4.46 -3.59 -27.93
N MET A 142 5.48 -2.87 -27.46
CA MET A 142 6.78 -3.45 -27.08
C MET A 142 6.83 -3.87 -25.61
N SER A 143 5.80 -3.54 -24.84
CA SER A 143 5.76 -3.84 -23.40
C SER A 143 5.33 -5.27 -23.17
N ARG A 144 6.05 -5.99 -22.31
CA ARG A 144 5.69 -7.36 -21.91
C ARG A 144 4.32 -7.44 -21.24
N TRP A 145 3.90 -6.38 -20.56
CA TRP A 145 2.66 -6.32 -19.79
C TRP A 145 1.78 -5.19 -20.31
N ARG A 146 0.47 -5.48 -20.49
CA ARG A 146 -0.49 -4.44 -20.89
C ARG A 146 -0.68 -3.38 -19.81
N TYR A 147 -0.65 -3.79 -18.55
CA TYR A 147 -0.66 -2.89 -17.39
C TYR A 147 0.38 -3.37 -16.40
N TYR A 148 1.10 -2.46 -15.76
CA TYR A 148 2.11 -2.79 -14.75
C TYR A 148 2.37 -1.59 -13.84
N PHE A 149 2.85 -1.86 -12.63
CA PHE A 149 3.40 -0.84 -11.74
C PHE A 149 4.89 -0.66 -12.02
N ALA A 150 5.25 0.47 -12.61
CA ALA A 150 6.62 0.83 -12.93
C ALA A 150 7.28 1.51 -11.73
N LEU A 151 8.49 1.09 -11.35
CA LEU A 151 9.26 1.75 -10.30
C LEU A 151 9.74 3.12 -10.79
N ILE A 152 9.27 4.20 -10.15
CA ILE A 152 9.64 5.57 -10.50
C ILE A 152 10.61 6.19 -9.49
N GLU A 153 10.58 5.74 -8.24
CA GLU A 153 11.52 6.17 -7.20
C GLU A 153 11.97 4.99 -6.36
N ASN A 154 13.26 4.92 -6.08
CA ASN A 154 13.89 4.00 -5.14
C ASN A 154 14.89 4.80 -4.31
N LYS A 155 14.65 4.88 -3.01
CA LYS A 155 15.42 5.71 -2.10
C LYS A 155 15.63 5.01 -0.77
N ILE A 156 16.80 5.22 -0.17
CA ILE A 156 17.03 4.91 1.24
C ILE A 156 16.73 6.16 2.07
N ILE A 157 15.87 6.00 3.06
CA ILE A 157 15.58 6.99 4.10
C ILE A 157 16.55 6.73 5.26
N PRO A 158 17.42 7.69 5.61
CA PRO A 158 18.33 7.57 6.74
C PRO A 158 17.61 7.28 8.06
N ALA A 159 18.31 6.59 8.97
CA ALA A 159 17.86 6.20 10.31
C ALA A 159 17.22 7.34 11.12
N ASP A 160 17.85 8.50 11.12
CA ASP A 160 17.41 9.72 11.81
C ASP A 160 16.13 10.35 11.22
N GLN A 161 15.70 9.89 10.05
CA GLN A 161 14.54 10.41 9.30
C GLN A 161 13.48 9.34 8.98
N ALA A 162 13.74 8.07 9.28
CA ALA A 162 12.90 6.96 8.90
C ALA A 162 11.63 6.92 9.75
N GLY A 163 11.72 6.91 11.08
CA GLY A 163 10.54 6.68 11.93
C GLY A 163 9.82 5.38 11.56
N HIS A 164 8.52 5.24 11.81
CA HIS A 164 7.78 4.04 11.39
C HIS A 164 7.52 4.01 9.88
N VAL A 165 7.40 2.81 9.27
CA VAL A 165 7.13 2.69 7.82
C VAL A 165 5.85 3.41 7.39
N ASP A 166 4.82 3.43 8.26
CA ASP A 166 3.57 4.13 7.99
C ASP A 166 3.72 5.65 7.99
N GLU A 167 4.60 6.18 8.84
CA GLU A 167 4.95 7.61 8.87
C GLU A 167 5.69 8.01 7.60
N ILE A 168 6.60 7.15 7.11
CA ILE A 168 7.28 7.34 5.83
C ILE A 168 6.24 7.40 4.72
N ILE A 169 5.39 6.38 4.61
CA ILE A 169 4.36 6.30 3.56
C ILE A 169 3.46 7.54 3.59
N THR A 170 2.98 7.93 4.76
CA THR A 170 2.09 9.10 4.90
C THR A 170 2.81 10.41 4.55
N ARG A 171 4.07 10.56 4.93
CA ARG A 171 4.88 11.74 4.56
C ARG A 171 5.05 11.84 3.05
N PHE A 172 5.32 10.73 2.37
CA PHE A 172 5.52 10.73 0.92
C PHE A 172 4.21 10.79 0.14
N GLU A 173 3.10 10.27 0.67
CA GLU A 173 1.76 10.53 0.13
C GLU A 173 1.45 12.03 0.13
N LYS A 174 1.65 12.71 1.26
CA LYS A 174 1.42 14.16 1.35
C LYS A 174 2.26 14.95 0.33
N LYS A 175 3.53 14.57 0.15
CA LYS A 175 4.40 15.17 -0.88
C LYS A 175 3.88 14.92 -2.28
N LEU A 176 3.56 13.66 -2.59
CA LEU A 176 3.04 13.25 -3.89
C LEU A 176 1.77 14.03 -4.25
N LEU A 177 0.88 14.26 -3.29
CA LEU A 177 -0.39 14.98 -3.49
C LEU A 177 -0.26 16.51 -3.52
N ALA A 178 0.84 17.07 -3.01
CA ALA A 178 1.07 18.52 -2.98
C ALA A 178 1.73 19.08 -4.25
N GLU A 179 2.47 18.25 -4.98
CA GLU A 179 3.04 18.55 -6.30
C GLU A 179 1.97 18.61 -7.40
#